data_AF-A0A0U1DZ78-F1
#
_entry.id   AF-A0A0U1DZ78-F1
#
_cell.length_a   1.000
_cell.length_b   1.000
_cell.length_c   1.000
_cell.angle_alpha   90.00
_cell.angle_beta   90.00
_cell.angle_gamma   90.00
#
_symmetry.space_group_name_H-M   'P 1'
#
loop_
_entity.id
_entity.type
_entity.pdbx_description
1 polymer ?
#
loop_
_entity_poly.entity_id
_entity_poly.type
_entity_poly.pdbx_seq_one_letter_code
_entity_poly.pdbx_strand_id
1 'polypeptide(L)'
;MAKATGKDHSEINLAIWGDDDWLDLTPPAQHLYFVLWTSPQLSYCGAGEWHPGRIAAMSKGWTAQSVEAAAAEISRELFLIIDTNTEEFLLRSWIKHDGLWRKPNMAVSMANARAALASRTLRGVVVHEVQKIKARLRRRHQHRGSQLLARLHPPRTRGSTRRAHRDPGAPP
;
A
#
# COMPACT_ATOMS: atom_id res chain seq x y z
N MET A 1 21.10 -6.32 15.65
CA MET A 1 19.82 -5.69 16.03
C MET A 1 19.51 -4.56 15.06
N ALA A 2 18.34 -4.59 14.41
CA ALA A 2 17.88 -3.45 13.63
C ALA A 2 17.73 -2.23 14.56
N LYS A 3 18.27 -1.07 14.16
CA LYS A 3 18.18 0.16 14.95
C LYS A 3 16.72 0.62 14.97
N ALA A 4 16.16 0.82 16.17
CA ALA A 4 14.82 1.37 16.34
C ALA A 4 14.68 2.66 15.53
N THR A 5 13.61 2.78 14.76
CA THR A 5 13.41 3.92 13.85
C THR A 5 13.09 5.22 14.59
N GLY A 6 12.89 5.18 15.90
CA GLY A 6 12.49 6.34 16.70
C GLY A 6 11.04 6.77 16.48
N LYS A 7 10.25 5.96 15.76
CA LYS A 7 8.82 6.14 15.59
C LYS A 7 8.10 5.75 16.89
N ASP A 8 7.21 6.61 17.37
CA ASP A 8 6.32 6.38 18.51
C ASP A 8 4.90 5.96 18.08
N HIS A 9 4.50 6.27 16.84
CA HIS A 9 3.23 5.89 16.23
C HIS A 9 3.40 5.35 14.81
N SER A 10 2.36 4.67 14.32
CA SER A 10 2.25 4.17 12.95
C SER A 10 0.88 4.50 12.38
N GLU A 11 0.83 5.00 11.14
CA GLU A 11 -0.42 5.25 10.43
C GLU A 11 -0.90 3.94 9.78
N ILE A 12 -2.17 3.58 10.01
CA ILE A 12 -2.83 2.45 9.34
C ILE A 12 -3.81 3.00 8.31
N ASN A 13 -3.69 2.54 7.07
CA ASN A 13 -4.53 3.02 5.99
C ASN A 13 -5.92 2.36 6.03
N LEU A 14 -6.97 3.16 6.17
CA LEU A 14 -8.36 2.65 6.23
C LEU A 14 -8.84 1.97 4.95
N ALA A 15 -8.20 2.20 3.80
CA ALA A 15 -8.54 1.54 2.56
C ALA A 15 -8.26 0.03 2.56
N ILE A 16 -7.57 -0.49 3.59
CA ILE A 16 -7.36 -1.93 3.79
C ILE A 16 -8.69 -2.69 3.89
N TRP A 17 -9.76 -2.04 4.39
CA TRP A 17 -11.09 -2.63 4.53
C TRP A 17 -11.90 -2.68 3.23
N GLY A 18 -11.35 -2.17 2.12
CA GLY A 18 -11.92 -2.32 0.78
C GLY A 18 -11.08 -3.21 -0.13
N ASP A 19 -10.23 -4.05 0.45
CA ASP A 19 -9.36 -4.99 -0.24
C ASP A 19 -9.87 -6.41 0.01
N ASP A 20 -10.43 -7.08 -1.01
CA ASP A 20 -11.08 -8.38 -0.86
C ASP A 20 -10.09 -9.44 -0.37
N ASP A 21 -8.84 -9.41 -0.87
CA ASP A 21 -7.76 -10.31 -0.43
C ASP A 21 -7.47 -10.16 1.07
N TRP A 22 -7.70 -8.96 1.65
CA TRP A 22 -7.57 -8.73 3.09
C TRP A 22 -8.78 -9.24 3.87
N LEU A 23 -9.99 -9.04 3.34
CA LEU A 23 -11.23 -9.46 3.98
C LEU A 23 -11.33 -10.99 4.07
N ASP A 24 -10.71 -11.70 3.13
CA ASP A 24 -10.66 -13.16 3.10
C ASP A 24 -9.63 -13.76 4.07
N LEU A 25 -8.77 -12.92 4.69
CA LEU A 25 -7.83 -13.39 5.72
C LEU A 25 -8.53 -13.72 7.04
N THR A 26 -8.02 -14.74 7.71
CA THR A 26 -8.41 -15.09 9.07
C THR A 26 -8.02 -14.00 10.08
N PRO A 27 -8.74 -13.87 11.21
CA PRO A 27 -8.39 -12.91 12.26
C PRO A 27 -6.95 -13.04 12.77
N PRO A 28 -6.36 -14.25 12.98
CA PRO A 28 -4.94 -14.37 13.30
C PRO A 28 -4.01 -13.78 12.25
N ALA A 29 -4.29 -14.00 10.96
CA ALA A 29 -3.51 -13.42 9.85
C ALA A 29 -3.60 -11.88 9.85
N GLN A 30 -4.81 -11.32 9.92
CA GLN A 30 -5.00 -9.87 10.01
C GLN A 30 -4.31 -9.28 11.26
N HIS A 31 -4.43 -9.95 12.41
CA HIS A 31 -3.80 -9.52 13.65
C HIS A 31 -2.27 -9.54 13.55
N LEU A 32 -1.67 -10.62 13.03
CA LEU A 32 -0.22 -10.70 12.83
C LEU A 32 0.28 -9.57 11.93
N TYR A 33 -0.43 -9.26 10.85
CA TYR A 33 -0.08 -8.13 9.98
C TYR A 33 0.02 -6.82 10.78
N PHE A 34 -0.95 -6.53 11.65
CA PHE A 34 -0.90 -5.33 12.48
C PHE A 34 0.20 -5.37 13.54
N VAL A 35 0.48 -6.53 14.14
CA VAL A 35 1.61 -6.72 15.06
C VAL A 35 2.93 -6.36 14.37
N LEU A 36 3.14 -6.82 13.13
CA LEU A 36 4.33 -6.48 12.35
C LEU A 36 4.35 -5.00 11.92
N TRP A 37 3.20 -4.46 11.47
CA TRP A 37 3.04 -3.07 11.02
C TRP A 37 3.36 -2.05 12.11
N THR A 38 3.04 -2.39 13.36
CA THR A 38 3.21 -1.53 14.53
C THR A 38 4.45 -1.88 15.34
N SER A 39 5.30 -2.80 14.85
CA SER A 39 6.52 -3.19 15.55
C SER A 39 7.50 -2.00 15.65
N PRO A 40 8.05 -1.70 16.83
CA PRO A 40 9.01 -0.61 17.01
C PRO A 40 10.33 -0.85 16.26
N GLN A 41 10.58 -2.09 15.85
CA GLN A 41 11.78 -2.51 15.12
C GLN A 41 11.57 -2.48 13.60
N LEU A 42 10.35 -2.15 13.14
CA LEU A 42 10.06 -2.06 11.71
C LEU A 42 10.85 -0.90 11.09
N SER A 43 11.61 -1.23 10.05
CA SER A 43 12.48 -0.29 9.35
C SER A 43 11.71 0.69 8.48
N TYR A 44 12.40 1.73 8.00
CA TYR A 44 11.80 2.74 7.10
C TYR A 44 11.37 2.19 5.74
N CYS A 45 11.80 1.00 5.33
CA CYS A 45 11.33 0.35 4.11
C CYS A 45 10.26 -0.72 4.36
N GLY A 46 9.77 -0.87 5.60
CA GLY A 46 8.71 -1.82 5.94
C GLY A 46 9.19 -3.25 6.17
N ALA A 47 10.48 -3.42 6.45
CA ALA A 47 11.09 -4.70 6.73
C ALA A 47 11.53 -4.84 8.19
N GLY A 48 11.65 -6.07 8.67
CA GLY A 48 12.12 -6.40 10.02
C GLY A 48 12.72 -7.80 10.11
N GLU A 49 13.15 -8.19 11.31
CA GLU A 49 13.68 -9.53 11.61
C GLU A 49 12.53 -10.53 11.72
N TRP A 50 12.61 -11.66 11.01
CA TRP A 50 11.68 -12.76 11.11
C TRP A 50 12.10 -13.71 12.23
N HIS A 51 11.49 -13.54 13.40
CA HIS A 51 11.72 -14.42 14.54
C HIS A 51 10.38 -14.80 15.20
N PRO A 52 9.73 -15.89 14.76
CA PRO A 52 8.39 -16.29 15.21
C PRO A 52 8.25 -16.35 16.74
N GLY A 53 9.27 -16.83 17.45
CA GLY A 53 9.29 -16.87 18.91
C GLY A 53 9.21 -15.49 19.58
N ARG A 54 9.92 -14.48 19.06
CA ARG A 54 9.86 -13.10 19.59
C ARG A 54 8.54 -12.42 19.24
N ILE A 55 8.03 -12.69 18.03
CA ILE A 55 6.71 -12.20 17.60
C ILE A 55 5.62 -12.79 18.49
N ALA A 56 5.68 -14.10 18.78
CA ALA A 56 4.71 -14.75 19.65
C ALA A 56 4.72 -14.19 21.08
N ALA A 57 5.86 -13.68 21.56
CA ALA A 57 5.93 -13.04 22.87
C ALA A 57 5.20 -11.68 22.93
N MET A 58 4.78 -11.11 21.79
CA MET A 58 4.11 -9.80 21.76
C MET A 58 2.65 -9.83 22.20
N SER A 59 2.01 -11.01 22.30
CA SER A 59 0.66 -11.11 22.83
C SER A 59 0.36 -12.51 23.35
N LYS A 60 -0.37 -12.60 24.48
CA LYS A 60 -0.80 -13.87 25.05
C LYS A 60 -1.69 -14.63 24.05
N GLY A 61 -1.48 -15.93 23.94
CA GLY A 61 -2.22 -16.81 23.02
C GLY A 61 -1.51 -17.06 21.70
N TRP A 62 -0.48 -16.29 21.35
CA TRP A 62 0.41 -16.67 20.26
C TRP A 62 1.39 -17.77 20.68
N THR A 63 1.60 -18.69 19.75
CA THR A 63 2.76 -19.60 19.72
C THR A 63 3.56 -19.36 18.45
N ALA A 64 4.85 -19.71 18.44
CA ALA A 64 5.68 -19.62 17.23
C ALA A 64 5.03 -20.36 16.04
N GLN A 65 4.41 -21.51 16.30
CA GLN A 65 3.69 -22.29 15.28
C GLN A 65 2.48 -21.53 14.72
N SER A 66 1.68 -20.89 15.58
CA SER A 66 0.54 -20.09 15.09
C SER A 66 0.98 -18.84 14.33
N VAL A 67 2.12 -18.23 14.70
CA VAL A 67 2.72 -17.11 13.94
C VAL A 67 3.11 -17.57 12.55
N GLU A 68 3.80 -18.71 12.43
CA GLU A 68 4.16 -19.32 11.15
C GLU A 68 2.92 -19.63 10.29
N ALA A 69 1.88 -20.23 10.88
CA ALA A 69 0.64 -20.55 10.17
C ALA A 69 -0.08 -19.29 9.64
N ALA A 70 -0.21 -18.26 10.47
CA ALA A 70 -0.78 -16.97 10.07
C ALA A 70 0.09 -16.29 9.00
N ALA A 71 1.41 -16.34 9.13
CA ALA A 71 2.33 -15.75 8.17
C ALA A 71 2.27 -16.43 6.80
N ALA A 72 2.14 -17.77 6.77
CA ALA A 72 1.96 -18.53 5.54
C ALA A 72 0.68 -18.10 4.80
N GLU A 73 -0.38 -17.77 5.54
CA GLU A 73 -1.62 -17.24 4.96
C GLU A 73 -1.43 -15.84 4.37
N ILE A 74 -0.93 -14.89 5.16
CA ILE A 74 -0.68 -13.50 4.70
C ILE A 74 0.29 -13.49 3.50
N SER A 75 1.23 -14.44 3.44
CA SER A 75 2.20 -14.56 2.35
C SER A 75 1.60 -15.08 1.06
N ARG A 76 0.55 -15.92 1.09
CA ARG A 76 -0.16 -16.37 -0.12
C ARG A 76 -0.80 -15.18 -0.85
N GLU A 77 -1.39 -14.26 -0.10
CA GLU A 77 -1.97 -13.01 -0.62
C GLU A 77 -0.93 -11.89 -0.80
N LEU A 78 0.36 -12.21 -0.61
CA LEU A 78 1.51 -11.33 -0.84
C LEU A 78 1.50 -10.04 0.01
N PHE A 79 0.73 -9.97 1.11
CA PHE A 79 0.80 -8.85 2.05
C PHE A 79 2.13 -8.84 2.82
N LEU A 80 2.65 -10.04 3.10
CA LEU A 80 3.90 -10.31 3.81
C LEU A 80 4.80 -11.17 2.92
N ILE A 81 6.10 -10.90 2.92
CA ILE A 81 7.10 -11.75 2.25
C ILE A 81 8.19 -12.04 3.26
N ILE A 82 8.53 -13.31 3.42
CA ILE A 82 9.56 -13.76 4.36
C ILE A 82 10.68 -14.41 3.55
N ASP A 83 11.92 -14.01 3.83
CA ASP A 83 13.12 -14.71 3.39
C ASP A 83 13.68 -15.48 4.58
N THR A 84 13.41 -16.78 4.62
CA THR A 84 13.84 -17.65 5.73
C THR A 84 15.34 -17.84 5.78
N ASN A 85 16.08 -17.56 4.69
CA ASN A 85 17.54 -17.72 4.68
C ASN A 85 18.25 -16.56 5.38
N THR A 86 17.68 -15.36 5.28
CA THR A 86 18.23 -14.16 5.93
C THR A 86 17.49 -13.78 7.20
N GLU A 87 16.43 -14.53 7.55
CA GLU A 87 15.55 -14.28 8.69
C GLU A 87 15.00 -12.84 8.64
N GLU A 88 14.55 -12.41 7.46
CA GLU A 88 13.96 -11.09 7.24
C GLU A 88 12.54 -11.21 6.70
N PHE A 89 11.68 -10.27 7.08
CA PHE A 89 10.36 -10.10 6.46
C PHE A 89 10.20 -8.71 5.86
N LEU A 90 9.26 -8.58 4.93
CA LEU A 90 8.85 -7.33 4.32
C LEU A 90 7.31 -7.25 4.23
N LEU A 91 6.75 -6.15 4.70
CA LEU A 91 5.34 -5.80 4.47
C LEU A 91 5.25 -5.11 3.10
N ARG A 92 4.81 -5.85 2.07
CA ARG A 92 4.87 -5.41 0.65
C ARG A 92 4.28 -4.02 0.44
N SER A 93 3.12 -3.76 1.03
CA SER A 93 2.37 -2.52 0.83
C SER A 93 2.81 -1.37 1.74
N TRP A 94 3.81 -1.56 2.60
CA TRP A 94 4.27 -0.56 3.58
C TRP A 94 4.58 0.79 2.95
N ILE A 95 5.49 0.81 1.96
CA ILE A 95 5.97 2.04 1.32
C ILE A 95 4.81 2.83 0.68
N LYS A 96 3.82 2.13 0.12
CA LYS A 96 2.64 2.77 -0.48
C LYS A 96 1.81 3.51 0.58
N HIS A 97 1.67 2.93 1.78
CA HIS A 97 0.68 3.36 2.77
C HIS A 97 1.25 4.22 3.90
N ASP A 98 2.47 3.96 4.40
CA ASP A 98 3.13 4.79 5.42
C ASP A 98 3.56 6.17 4.87
N GLY A 99 3.82 6.25 3.56
CA GLY A 99 3.96 7.55 2.88
C GLY A 99 5.26 8.32 3.16
N LEU A 100 6.23 7.76 3.88
CA LEU A 100 7.53 8.41 4.15
C LEU A 100 8.23 8.89 2.87
N TRP A 101 8.11 8.16 1.76
CA TRP A 101 8.71 8.54 0.48
C TRP A 101 8.27 9.92 -0.04
N ARG A 102 7.14 10.47 0.46
CA ARG A 102 6.66 11.81 0.09
C ARG A 102 7.52 12.93 0.67
N LYS A 103 8.26 12.66 1.76
CA LYS A 103 9.17 13.61 2.40
C LYS A 103 10.59 13.36 1.88
N PRO A 104 11.25 14.33 1.21
CA PRO A 104 12.56 14.11 0.57
C PRO A 104 13.62 13.50 1.49
N ASN A 105 13.77 14.01 2.71
CA ASN A 105 14.75 13.50 3.69
C ASN A 105 14.45 12.05 4.11
N MET A 106 13.18 11.65 4.14
CA MET A 106 12.76 10.30 4.52
C MET A 106 12.88 9.30 3.37
N ALA A 107 12.81 9.75 2.10
CA ALA A 107 13.09 8.90 0.96
C ALA A 107 14.54 8.37 0.98
N VAL A 108 15.51 9.18 1.42
CA VAL A 108 16.90 8.75 1.62
C VAL A 108 17.00 7.70 2.73
N SER A 109 16.36 7.93 3.88
CA SER A 109 16.33 6.96 4.99
C SER A 109 15.69 5.63 4.57
N MET A 110 14.63 5.66 3.77
CA MET A 110 14.00 4.47 3.20
C MET A 110 14.95 3.72 2.24
N ALA A 111 15.68 4.44 1.39
CA ALA A 111 16.66 3.84 0.48
C ALA A 111 17.82 3.17 1.24
N ASN A 112 18.30 3.80 2.31
CA ASN A 112 19.32 3.24 3.19
C ASN A 112 18.81 2.01 3.95
N ALA A 113 17.57 2.05 4.46
CA ALA A 113 16.94 0.90 5.12
C ALA A 113 16.81 -0.30 4.17
N ARG A 114 16.42 -0.06 2.90
CA ARG A 114 16.45 -1.09 1.86
C ARG A 114 17.86 -1.62 1.64
N ALA A 115 18.86 -0.74 1.51
CA ALA A 115 20.23 -1.15 1.23
C ALA A 115 20.82 -2.05 2.34
N ALA A 116 20.38 -1.84 3.58
CA ALA A 116 20.78 -2.61 4.75
C ALA A 116 20.19 -4.04 4.82
N LEU A 117 19.17 -4.35 4.01
CA LEU A 117 18.63 -5.71 3.97
C LEU A 117 19.67 -6.70 3.42
N ALA A 118 19.81 -7.84 4.10
CA ALA A 118 20.62 -8.94 3.62
C ALA A 118 19.97 -9.59 2.38
N SER A 119 18.66 -9.80 2.42
CA SER A 119 17.89 -10.45 1.35
C SER A 119 17.96 -9.64 0.06
N ARG A 120 18.51 -10.27 -0.99
CA ARG A 120 18.48 -9.72 -2.35
C ARG A 120 17.05 -9.71 -2.90
N THR A 121 16.26 -10.71 -2.56
CA THR A 121 14.86 -10.85 -2.95
C THR A 121 14.02 -9.71 -2.41
N LEU A 122 14.06 -9.46 -1.08
CA LEU A 122 13.28 -8.38 -0.46
C LEU A 122 13.72 -7.01 -0.99
N ARG A 123 15.02 -6.79 -1.24
CA ARG A 123 15.51 -5.57 -1.90
C ARG A 123 14.94 -5.36 -3.29
N GLY A 124 14.70 -6.43 -4.04
CA GLY A 124 14.04 -6.40 -5.35
C GLY A 124 12.56 -6.03 -5.24
N VAL A 125 11.84 -6.64 -4.28
CA VAL A 125 10.43 -6.32 -4.04
C VAL A 125 10.24 -4.85 -3.69
N VAL A 126 11.09 -4.29 -2.82
CA VAL A 126 11.02 -2.86 -2.48
C VAL A 126 11.12 -1.97 -3.73
N VAL A 127 12.02 -2.30 -4.67
CA VAL A 127 12.16 -1.55 -5.93
C VAL A 127 10.89 -1.67 -6.77
N HIS A 128 10.34 -2.88 -6.88
CA HIS A 128 9.11 -3.14 -7.62
C HIS A 128 7.93 -2.29 -7.09
N GLU A 129 7.75 -2.21 -5.77
CA GLU A 129 6.68 -1.41 -5.17
C GLU A 129 6.89 0.10 -5.38
N VAL A 130 8.13 0.60 -5.30
CA VAL A 130 8.46 2.00 -5.64
C VAL A 130 8.16 2.29 -7.12
N GLN A 131 8.47 1.37 -8.04
CA GLN A 131 8.15 1.51 -9.46
C GLN A 131 6.63 1.58 -9.69
N LYS A 132 5.83 0.76 -9.00
CA LYS A 132 4.36 0.82 -9.04
C LYS A 132 3.83 2.17 -8.59
N ILE A 133 4.38 2.73 -7.51
CA ILE A 133 4.02 4.07 -7.02
C ILE A 133 4.33 5.12 -8.09
N LYS A 134 5.55 5.12 -8.65
CA LYS A 134 5.96 6.05 -9.71
C LYS A 134 5.03 5.99 -10.92
N ALA A 135 4.68 4.79 -11.39
CA ALA A 135 3.74 4.60 -12.50
C ALA A 135 2.35 5.16 -12.18
N ARG A 136 1.84 4.92 -10.96
CA ARG A 136 0.54 5.45 -10.51
C ARG A 136 0.53 6.98 -10.45
N LEU A 137 1.60 7.60 -9.97
CA LEU A 137 1.71 9.07 -9.91
C LEU A 137 1.74 9.69 -11.32
N ARG A 138 2.52 9.13 -12.25
CA ARG A 138 2.54 9.58 -13.65
C ARG A 138 1.15 9.60 -14.27
N ARG A 139 0.38 8.52 -14.11
CA ARG A 139 -1.01 8.44 -14.57
C ARG A 139 -1.90 9.51 -13.95
N ARG A 140 -1.76 9.78 -12.64
CA ARG A 140 -2.52 10.83 -11.96
C ARG A 140 -2.20 12.24 -12.48
N HIS A 141 -0.92 12.54 -12.71
CA HIS A 141 -0.51 13.83 -13.28
C HIS A 141 -1.06 14.01 -14.71
N GLN A 142 -0.96 12.97 -15.54
CA GLN A 142 -1.54 12.98 -16.89
C GLN A 142 -3.05 13.21 -16.86
N HIS A 143 -3.78 12.47 -16.02
CA HIS A 143 -5.24 12.61 -15.90
C HIS A 143 -5.65 14.01 -15.41
N ARG A 144 -4.97 14.56 -14.40
CA ARG A 144 -5.21 15.94 -13.94
C ARG A 144 -4.94 16.98 -15.03
N GLY A 145 -3.87 16.80 -15.81
CA GLY A 145 -3.56 17.65 -16.96
C GLY A 145 -4.67 17.61 -18.03
N SER A 146 -5.16 16.41 -18.36
CA SER A 146 -6.29 16.24 -19.28
C SER A 146 -7.59 16.89 -18.76
N GLN A 147 -7.89 16.74 -17.47
CA GLN A 147 -9.04 17.42 -16.86
C GLN A 147 -8.91 18.96 -16.89
N LEU A 148 -7.71 19.49 -16.65
CA LEU A 148 -7.45 20.92 -16.74
C LEU A 148 -7.62 21.44 -18.17
N LEU A 149 -7.04 20.74 -19.16
CA LEU A 149 -7.18 21.10 -20.57
C LEU A 149 -8.64 21.05 -21.03
N ALA A 150 -9.41 20.04 -20.63
CA ALA A 150 -10.84 19.96 -20.93
C ALA A 150 -11.66 21.11 -20.30
N ARG A 151 -11.23 21.64 -19.15
CA ARG A 151 -11.86 22.82 -18.51
C ARG A 151 -11.48 24.13 -19.20
N LEU A 152 -10.24 24.26 -19.67
CA LEU A 152 -9.76 25.44 -20.41
C LEU A 152 -10.33 25.50 -21.83
N HIS A 153 -10.56 24.35 -22.46
CA HIS A 153 -11.13 24.21 -23.78
C HIS A 153 -12.35 23.28 -23.76
N PRO A 154 -13.49 23.74 -23.20
CA PRO A 154 -14.70 22.94 -23.20
C PRO A 154 -15.16 22.68 -24.64
N PRO A 155 -15.63 21.47 -24.98
CA PRO A 155 -16.11 21.16 -26.31
C PRO A 155 -17.27 22.11 -26.66
N ARG A 156 -17.21 22.73 -27.84
CA ARG A 156 -18.30 23.56 -28.35
C ARG A 156 -19.57 22.71 -28.42
N THR A 157 -20.51 22.97 -27.53
CA THR A 157 -21.87 22.44 -27.62
C THR A 157 -22.45 22.89 -28.97
N ARG A 158 -22.64 21.94 -29.90
CA ARG A 158 -23.38 22.22 -31.13
C ARG A 158 -24.81 22.57 -30.71
N GLY A 159 -25.16 23.84 -30.83
CA GLY A 159 -26.48 24.35 -30.48
C GLY A 159 -27.57 23.57 -31.20
N SER A 160 -28.45 22.95 -30.41
CA SER A 160 -29.75 22.46 -30.86
C SER A 160 -30.63 23.66 -31.18
N THR A 161 -30.54 24.20 -32.39
CA THR A 161 -31.62 25.01 -32.95
C THR A 161 -32.72 24.06 -33.43
N ARG A 162 -33.60 23.66 -32.50
CA ARG A 162 -34.91 23.08 -32.83
C ARG A 162 -35.66 24.12 -33.68
N ARG A 163 -35.84 23.85 -34.97
CA ARG A 163 -36.83 24.54 -35.81
C ARG A 163 -38.20 24.37 -35.15
N ALA A 164 -38.81 25.47 -34.74
CA ALA A 164 -40.22 25.51 -34.41
C ALA A 164 -41.01 25.25 -35.70
N HIS A 165 -41.50 24.02 -35.86
CA HIS A 165 -42.46 23.68 -36.88
C HIS A 165 -43.79 24.32 -36.46
N ARG A 166 -44.29 25.24 -37.29
CA ARG A 166 -45.69 25.68 -37.25
C ARG A 166 -46.57 24.46 -37.53
N ASP A 167 -47.70 24.35 -36.84
CA ASP A 167 -48.89 23.73 -37.43
C ASP A 167 -50.16 24.48 -37.00
N PRO A 168 -51.14 24.65 -37.92
CA PRO A 168 -52.32 25.50 -37.79
C PRO A 168 -53.49 24.75 -37.14
N GLY A 169 -54.45 25.49 -36.62
CA GLY A 169 -55.49 24.96 -35.72
C GLY A 169 -56.55 24.04 -36.33
N ALA A 170 -57.37 23.49 -35.43
CA ALA A 170 -58.72 23.00 -35.68
C ALA A 170 -59.54 22.95 -34.36
N PRO A 171 -60.89 23.03 -34.43
CA PRO A 171 -61.82 23.43 -33.35
C PRO A 171 -62.46 22.22 -32.60
N PRO A 172 -63.37 22.44 -31.62
CA PRO A 172 -64.01 21.36 -30.85
C PRO A 172 -64.94 20.45 -31.66
#